data_AF-A0A7S1C4P6-F1
#
_entry.id   AF-A0A7S1C4P6-F1
#
_cell.length_a   1.000
_cell.length_b   1.000
_cell.length_c   1.000
_cell.angle_alpha   90.00
_cell.angle_beta   90.00
_cell.angle_gamma   90.00
#
_symmetry.space_group_name_H-M   'P 1'
#
loop_
_entity.id
_entity.type
_entity.pdbx_description
1 polymer ?
#
loop_
_entity_poly.entity_id
_entity_poly.type
_entity_poly.pdbx_seq_one_letter_code
_entity_poly.pdbx_strand_id
1 'polypeptide(L)'
;MASGGAASTAGDGASGKPLLRALGFCGADDSTDVGTLVALSREYPHVEWGVLFRPDKEGTPRYASPAWVAALAAANDAAGRPCQLAGHLCGERVNEVLRGDASFVRSVAKLGFGRVQVNATAINGVDTTDLRGKAAQLRACMRAVPEVEWIVQRNEETRPLWEALSEDAPDNMSMLFDASCGTGVYNFGDGLPAPHGTIATGYAGGIGPHNVAQTLGGVAAAMGGRHAWIDMESSLRGELEGRDVFSIDRCVLCIRRAAGRFTFAGRRSAAACAPPCCGADGGAGGRRLLPLLASASAGAVVGALLAPAPK
;
A
#
# COMPACT_ATOMS: atom_id res chain seq x y z
N MET A 1 32.30 -43.79 25.43
CA MET A 1 30.87 -43.66 25.07
C MET A 1 30.77 -42.58 24.03
N ALA A 2 30.38 -42.97 22.82
CA ALA A 2 30.31 -42.09 21.67
C ALA A 2 28.92 -41.45 21.55
N SER A 3 28.92 -40.32 20.86
CA SER A 3 27.88 -39.76 20.00
C SER A 3 26.62 -39.15 20.62
N GLY A 4 26.37 -37.92 20.19
CA GLY A 4 25.07 -37.27 20.26
C GLY A 4 25.08 -35.79 19.87
N GLY A 5 26.00 -35.34 19.01
CA GLY A 5 25.97 -33.98 18.46
C GLY A 5 24.81 -33.87 17.47
N ALA A 6 23.77 -33.12 17.84
CA ALA A 6 22.73 -32.72 16.90
C ALA A 6 23.32 -31.67 15.95
N ALA A 7 23.65 -32.11 14.75
CA ALA A 7 23.92 -31.23 13.62
C ALA A 7 22.65 -30.41 13.34
N SER A 8 22.71 -29.12 13.62
CA SER A 8 21.82 -28.13 13.05
C SER A 8 22.02 -28.16 11.54
N THR A 9 21.05 -28.71 10.81
CA THR A 9 20.95 -28.53 9.38
C THR A 9 20.60 -27.08 9.12
N ALA A 10 21.64 -26.25 8.93
CA ALA A 10 21.51 -25.03 8.18
C ALA A 10 20.88 -25.39 6.84
N GLY A 11 19.60 -25.05 6.67
CA GLY A 11 18.92 -25.22 5.41
C GLY A 11 19.69 -24.45 4.34
N ASP A 12 20.00 -25.14 3.24
CA ASP A 12 20.42 -24.53 1.99
C ASP A 12 19.55 -23.30 1.74
N GLY A 13 20.13 -22.11 1.92
CA GLY A 13 19.47 -20.85 1.67
C GLY A 13 19.15 -20.78 0.19
N ALA A 14 17.91 -21.13 -0.17
CA ALA A 14 17.44 -21.03 -1.53
C ALA A 14 17.61 -19.57 -1.97
N SER A 15 18.67 -19.32 -2.73
CA SER A 15 19.10 -18.04 -3.28
C SER A 15 18.16 -17.61 -4.41
N GLY A 16 16.87 -17.58 -4.11
CA GLY A 16 15.79 -17.22 -5.02
C GLY A 16 15.58 -15.71 -5.03
N LYS A 17 15.06 -15.20 -6.13
CA LYS A 17 14.54 -13.83 -6.19
C LYS A 17 13.33 -13.70 -5.26
N PRO A 18 13.16 -12.59 -4.52
CA PRO A 18 11.96 -12.35 -3.74
C PRO A 18 10.74 -12.28 -4.67
N LEU A 19 9.59 -12.71 -4.17
CA LEU A 19 8.30 -12.51 -4.83
C LEU A 19 7.77 -11.14 -4.41
N LEU A 20 7.72 -10.17 -5.32
CA LEU A 20 7.16 -8.85 -5.02
C LEU A 20 5.78 -8.68 -5.62
N ARG A 21 4.87 -8.11 -4.84
CA ARG A 21 3.57 -7.63 -5.31
C ARG A 21 3.56 -6.16 -5.69
N ALA A 22 4.50 -5.37 -5.16
CA ALA A 22 4.62 -3.95 -5.48
C ALA A 22 6.05 -3.44 -5.26
N LEU A 23 6.43 -2.48 -6.10
CA LEU A 23 7.54 -1.56 -5.93
C LEU A 23 6.92 -0.18 -5.66
N GLY A 24 6.80 0.18 -4.39
CA GLY A 24 6.11 1.38 -3.92
C GLY A 24 6.95 2.63 -4.06
N PHE A 25 6.37 3.64 -4.69
CA PHE A 25 6.91 4.98 -4.85
C PHE A 25 5.93 5.98 -4.24
N CYS A 26 6.20 6.37 -3.01
CA CYS A 26 5.37 7.23 -2.19
C CYS A 26 5.79 8.70 -2.26
N GLY A 27 4.81 9.59 -2.19
CA GLY A 27 5.01 11.03 -2.16
C GLY A 27 4.85 11.71 -3.51
N ALA A 28 4.15 11.08 -4.46
CA ALA A 28 3.72 11.78 -5.68
C ALA A 28 2.72 12.90 -5.31
N ASP A 29 2.92 14.07 -5.92
CA ASP A 29 2.19 15.30 -5.62
C ASP A 29 2.07 16.19 -6.87
N ASP A 30 1.62 17.43 -6.69
CA ASP A 30 1.41 18.46 -7.71
C ASP A 30 2.64 18.74 -8.61
N SER A 31 3.86 18.36 -8.20
CA SER A 31 5.06 18.46 -9.04
C SER A 31 5.15 17.38 -10.11
N THR A 32 4.26 16.38 -10.09
CA THR A 32 4.30 15.21 -10.96
C THR A 32 3.18 15.22 -11.99
N ASP A 33 3.51 14.98 -13.25
CA ASP A 33 2.51 14.82 -14.31
C ASP A 33 1.78 13.46 -14.18
N VAL A 34 0.44 13.51 -14.10
CA VAL A 34 -0.41 12.31 -13.95
C VAL A 34 -0.35 11.40 -15.18
N GLY A 35 -0.16 11.96 -16.38
CA GLY A 35 -0.02 11.19 -17.61
C GLY A 35 1.23 10.31 -17.61
N THR A 36 2.32 10.84 -17.06
CA THR A 36 3.59 10.15 -16.88
C THR A 36 3.44 8.96 -15.93
N LEU A 37 2.71 9.12 -14.81
CA LEU A 37 2.42 8.02 -13.88
C LEU A 37 1.62 6.89 -14.56
N VAL A 38 0.62 7.25 -15.37
CA VAL A 38 -0.19 6.31 -16.15
C VAL A 38 0.67 5.56 -17.18
N ALA A 39 1.53 6.27 -17.91
CA ALA A 39 2.41 5.67 -18.91
C ALA A 39 3.39 4.68 -18.27
N LEU A 40 4.06 5.08 -17.18
CA LEU A 40 4.96 4.21 -16.44
C LEU A 40 4.25 2.99 -15.85
N SER A 41 3.02 3.13 -15.39
CA SER A 41 2.27 2.00 -14.81
C SER A 41 1.86 0.95 -15.86
N ARG A 42 1.72 1.35 -17.14
CA ARG A 42 1.50 0.42 -18.25
C ARG A 42 2.77 -0.37 -18.58
N GLU A 43 3.91 0.31 -18.57
CA GLU A 43 5.21 -0.30 -18.86
C GLU A 43 5.71 -1.17 -17.69
N TYR A 44 5.43 -0.75 -16.46
CA TYR A 44 5.89 -1.40 -15.23
C TYR A 44 4.70 -1.71 -14.30
N PRO A 45 3.92 -2.78 -14.58
CA PRO A 45 2.71 -3.11 -13.82
C PRO A 45 2.92 -3.47 -12.34
N HIS A 46 4.17 -3.60 -11.91
CA HIS A 46 4.58 -3.86 -10.53
C HIS A 46 4.81 -2.58 -9.72
N VAL A 47 4.79 -1.41 -10.35
CA VAL A 47 4.91 -0.12 -9.66
C VAL A 47 3.60 0.22 -8.97
N GLU A 48 3.71 0.79 -7.78
CA GLU A 48 2.60 1.33 -7.00
C GLU A 48 2.93 2.78 -6.59
N TRP A 49 1.96 3.66 -6.71
CA TRP A 49 2.12 5.08 -6.39
C TRP A 49 1.44 5.39 -5.05
N GLY A 50 2.25 5.82 -4.09
CA GLY A 50 1.80 6.28 -2.78
C GLY A 50 1.48 7.77 -2.80
N VAL A 51 0.29 8.15 -2.33
CA VAL A 51 -0.15 9.55 -2.20
C VAL A 51 -0.41 9.84 -0.72
N LEU A 52 0.23 10.88 -0.17
CA LEU A 52 0.02 11.25 1.23
C LEU A 52 -1.23 12.12 1.39
N PHE A 53 -2.03 11.77 2.39
CA PHE A 53 -3.23 12.49 2.78
C PHE A 53 -3.05 13.10 4.17
N ARG A 54 -2.89 14.42 4.18
CA ARG A 54 -2.73 15.23 5.39
C ARG A 54 -3.40 16.60 5.19
N PRO A 55 -4.64 16.78 5.68
CA PRO A 55 -5.47 17.95 5.36
C PRO A 55 -4.79 19.32 5.59
N ASP A 56 -3.99 19.45 6.65
CA ASP A 56 -3.26 20.68 7.00
C ASP A 56 -2.08 21.00 6.06
N LYS A 57 -1.73 20.11 5.13
CA LYS A 57 -0.57 20.24 4.23
C LYS A 57 -0.89 20.02 2.76
N GLU A 58 -2.16 19.81 2.39
CA GLU A 58 -2.55 19.55 1.00
C GLU A 58 -2.06 20.67 0.05
N GLY A 59 -1.52 20.28 -1.11
CA GLY A 59 -0.95 21.19 -2.11
C GLY A 59 0.45 21.71 -1.79
N THR A 60 1.07 21.25 -0.71
CA THR A 60 2.49 21.51 -0.41
C THR A 60 3.36 20.37 -0.92
N PRO A 61 4.69 20.56 -1.08
CA PRO A 61 5.59 19.46 -1.45
C PRO A 61 5.37 18.23 -0.57
N ARG A 62 5.33 17.05 -1.21
CA ARG A 62 4.99 15.72 -0.67
C ARG A 62 3.49 15.44 -0.47
N TYR A 63 2.64 16.46 -0.38
CA TYR A 63 1.23 16.30 -0.05
C TYR A 63 0.36 16.81 -1.20
N ALA A 64 -0.15 15.88 -2.01
CA ALA A 64 -0.95 16.20 -3.17
C ALA A 64 -2.19 17.06 -2.84
N SER A 65 -2.51 18.01 -3.70
CA SER A 65 -3.77 18.74 -3.63
C SER A 65 -4.97 17.85 -4.02
N PRO A 66 -6.19 18.15 -3.53
CA PRO A 66 -7.39 17.44 -3.96
C PRO A 66 -7.61 17.48 -5.47
N ALA A 67 -7.23 18.58 -6.13
CA ALA A 67 -7.33 18.74 -7.58
C ALA A 67 -6.40 17.76 -8.31
N TRP A 68 -5.16 17.61 -7.85
CA TRP A 68 -4.21 16.66 -8.42
C TRP A 68 -4.68 15.21 -8.23
N VAL A 69 -5.19 14.87 -7.04
CA VAL A 69 -5.73 13.52 -6.76
C VAL A 69 -6.92 13.20 -7.66
N ALA A 70 -7.83 14.14 -7.88
CA ALA A 70 -8.95 13.98 -8.80
C ALA A 70 -8.47 13.79 -10.25
N ALA A 71 -7.46 14.55 -10.69
CA ALA A 71 -6.86 14.40 -12.01
C ALA A 71 -6.20 13.03 -12.20
N LEU A 72 -5.45 12.54 -11.19
CA LEU A 72 -4.84 11.22 -11.21
C LEU A 72 -5.90 10.12 -11.31
N ALA A 73 -6.96 10.19 -10.50
CA ALA A 73 -8.05 9.22 -10.52
C ALA A 73 -8.74 9.18 -11.89
N ALA A 74 -9.10 10.35 -12.43
CA ALA A 74 -9.73 10.46 -13.75
C ALA A 74 -8.84 9.93 -14.88
N ALA A 75 -7.55 10.28 -14.88
CA ALA A 75 -6.59 9.80 -15.87
C ALA A 75 -6.38 8.28 -15.78
N ASN A 76 -6.30 7.75 -14.57
CA ASN A 76 -6.16 6.31 -14.34
C ASN A 76 -7.41 5.55 -14.82
N ASP A 77 -8.61 6.03 -14.49
CA ASP A 77 -9.88 5.45 -14.93
C ASP A 77 -10.01 5.46 -16.46
N ALA A 78 -9.75 6.61 -17.11
CA ALA A 78 -9.78 6.74 -18.56
C ALA A 78 -8.76 5.81 -19.26
N ALA A 79 -7.66 5.48 -18.58
CA ALA A 79 -6.61 4.61 -19.10
C ALA A 79 -6.83 3.11 -18.84
N GLY A 80 -7.94 2.71 -18.19
CA GLY A 80 -8.23 1.32 -17.84
C GLY A 80 -7.60 0.85 -16.52
N ARG A 81 -7.37 1.76 -15.59
CA ARG A 81 -6.76 1.55 -14.26
C ARG A 81 -5.38 0.87 -14.26
N PRO A 82 -4.41 1.34 -15.08
CA PRO A 82 -3.05 0.80 -15.04
C PRO A 82 -2.31 1.14 -13.74
N CYS A 83 -2.55 2.29 -13.10
CA CYS A 83 -1.88 2.66 -11.85
C CYS A 83 -2.41 1.83 -10.68
N GLN A 84 -1.48 1.27 -9.91
CA GLN A 84 -1.75 0.79 -8.54
C GLN A 84 -1.57 1.97 -7.59
N LEU A 85 -2.58 2.25 -6.76
CA LEU A 85 -2.59 3.42 -5.89
C LEU A 85 -2.70 3.02 -4.42
N ALA A 86 -1.84 3.62 -3.59
CA ALA A 86 -1.84 3.46 -2.14
C ALA A 86 -1.99 4.84 -1.46
N GLY A 87 -2.92 4.95 -0.51
CA GLY A 87 -3.17 6.18 0.23
C GLY A 87 -2.45 6.19 1.57
N HIS A 88 -1.56 7.14 1.82
CA HIS A 88 -0.80 7.22 3.07
C HIS A 88 -1.49 8.22 3.99
N LEU A 89 -2.23 7.73 4.98
CA LEU A 89 -2.94 8.55 5.94
C LEU A 89 -1.95 9.10 6.97
N CYS A 90 -1.95 10.42 7.15
CA CYS A 90 -1.20 11.13 8.18
C CYS A 90 -2.10 12.12 8.91
N GLY A 91 -1.64 12.62 10.06
CA GLY A 91 -2.33 13.65 10.85
C GLY A 91 -3.77 13.26 11.16
N GLU A 92 -4.70 14.18 10.85
CA GLU A 92 -6.12 13.99 11.16
C GLU A 92 -6.73 12.76 10.46
N ARG A 93 -6.25 12.36 9.27
CA ARG A 93 -6.76 11.16 8.60
C ARG A 93 -6.48 9.87 9.36
N VAL A 94 -5.41 9.85 10.15
CA VAL A 94 -5.15 8.74 11.07
C VAL A 94 -6.05 8.84 12.30
N ASN A 95 -6.22 10.05 12.88
CA ASN A 95 -7.09 10.25 14.02
C ASN A 95 -8.56 9.87 13.73
N GLU A 96 -9.05 10.13 12.52
CA GLU A 96 -10.38 9.71 12.05
C GLU A 96 -10.53 8.18 12.16
N VAL A 97 -9.62 7.41 11.56
CA VAL A 97 -9.72 5.94 11.57
C VAL A 97 -9.46 5.33 12.94
N LEU A 98 -8.62 5.95 13.78
CA LEU A 98 -8.41 5.57 15.18
C LEU A 98 -9.63 5.88 16.07
N ARG A 99 -10.50 6.80 15.65
CA ARG A 99 -11.81 7.07 16.28
C ARG A 99 -12.95 6.22 15.69
N GLY A 100 -12.65 5.35 14.72
CA GLY A 100 -13.63 4.46 14.10
C GLY A 100 -14.33 5.05 12.88
N ASP A 101 -13.84 6.17 12.33
CA ASP A 101 -14.37 6.76 11.10
C ASP A 101 -13.55 6.34 9.87
N ALA A 102 -14.15 5.50 9.02
CA ALA A 102 -13.59 5.09 7.74
C ALA A 102 -14.18 5.86 6.54
N SER A 103 -14.86 6.99 6.76
CA SER A 103 -15.52 7.78 5.71
C SER A 103 -14.55 8.22 4.60
N PHE A 104 -13.39 8.75 4.98
CA PHE A 104 -12.35 9.16 4.04
C PHE A 104 -11.76 7.96 3.28
N VAL A 105 -11.52 6.84 3.96
CA VAL A 105 -11.01 5.63 3.27
C VAL A 105 -12.00 5.14 2.22
N ARG A 106 -13.31 5.17 2.51
CA ARG A 106 -14.36 4.88 1.52
C ARG A 106 -14.37 5.85 0.35
N SER A 107 -14.01 7.11 0.55
CA SER A 107 -13.97 8.09 -0.54
C SER A 107 -12.78 7.84 -1.47
N VAL A 108 -11.57 7.60 -0.93
CA VAL A 108 -10.39 7.30 -1.76
C VAL A 108 -10.48 5.92 -2.42
N ALA A 109 -11.15 4.94 -1.81
CA ALA A 109 -11.42 3.66 -2.46
C ALA A 109 -12.18 3.82 -3.78
N LYS A 110 -13.17 4.74 -3.82
CA LYS A 110 -13.92 5.07 -5.05
C LYS A 110 -13.03 5.69 -6.14
N LEU A 111 -11.98 6.40 -5.72
CA LEU A 111 -10.96 6.97 -6.62
C LEU A 111 -9.93 5.93 -7.11
N GLY A 112 -10.06 4.67 -6.69
CA GLY A 112 -9.21 3.57 -7.13
C GLY A 112 -8.01 3.26 -6.26
N PHE A 113 -7.93 3.85 -5.06
CA PHE A 113 -6.95 3.44 -4.05
C PHE A 113 -7.32 2.07 -3.49
N GLY A 114 -6.53 1.05 -3.86
CA GLY A 114 -6.74 -0.32 -3.39
C GLY A 114 -6.11 -0.62 -2.04
N ARG A 115 -5.25 0.28 -1.56
CA ARG A 115 -4.54 0.14 -0.28
C ARG A 115 -4.51 1.47 0.44
N VAL A 116 -4.53 1.42 1.77
CA VAL A 116 -4.26 2.60 2.62
C VAL A 116 -3.26 2.24 3.72
N GLN A 117 -2.34 3.14 4.02
CA GLN A 117 -1.36 3.02 5.08
C GLN A 117 -1.71 3.96 6.23
N VAL A 118 -1.72 3.42 7.45
CA VAL A 118 -1.97 4.16 8.68
C VAL A 118 -0.64 4.50 9.34
N ASN A 119 -0.20 5.75 9.21
CA ASN A 119 1.06 6.25 9.78
C ASN A 119 0.84 6.86 11.17
N ALA A 120 0.53 6.01 12.16
CA ALA A 120 0.11 6.41 13.51
C ALA A 120 1.26 6.89 14.43
N THR A 121 2.09 7.82 13.95
CA THR A 121 3.23 8.36 14.71
C THR A 121 3.08 9.86 14.97
N ALA A 122 3.67 10.34 16.06
CA ALA A 122 3.61 11.73 16.48
C ALA A 122 4.26 12.66 15.45
N ILE A 123 5.33 12.24 14.78
CA ILE A 123 5.96 13.00 13.68
C ILE A 123 5.00 13.26 12.52
N ASN A 124 4.03 12.35 12.31
CA ASN A 124 2.98 12.51 11.33
C ASN A 124 1.79 13.34 11.82
N GLY A 125 1.84 13.90 13.03
CA GLY A 125 0.78 14.73 13.62
C GLY A 125 -0.36 13.92 14.22
N VAL A 126 -0.10 12.68 14.63
CA VAL A 126 -1.11 11.77 15.20
C VAL A 126 -1.07 11.82 16.73
N ASP A 127 -2.24 11.74 17.35
CA ASP A 127 -2.34 11.51 18.79
C ASP A 127 -2.03 10.04 19.12
N THR A 128 -0.82 9.80 19.61
CA THR A 128 -0.31 8.47 19.98
C THR A 128 -0.63 8.06 21.41
N THR A 129 -1.46 8.82 22.13
CA THR A 129 -1.99 8.35 23.42
C THR A 129 -2.88 7.13 23.22
N ASP A 130 -2.74 6.14 24.10
CA ASP A 130 -3.56 4.91 24.11
C ASP A 130 -3.76 4.23 22.75
N LEU A 131 -2.68 4.07 21.98
CA LEU A 131 -2.71 3.37 20.70
C LEU A 131 -3.26 1.93 20.79
N ARG A 132 -3.05 1.25 21.93
CA ARG A 132 -3.62 -0.08 22.18
C ARG A 132 -5.15 0.00 22.31
N GLY A 133 -5.69 0.95 23.09
CA GLY A 133 -7.14 1.14 23.23
C GLY A 133 -7.84 1.53 21.93
N LYS A 134 -7.13 2.19 21.01
CA LYS A 134 -7.63 2.58 19.67
C LYS A 134 -7.65 1.43 18.64
N ALA A 135 -7.07 0.26 18.95
CA ALA A 135 -6.97 -0.86 18.01
C ALA A 135 -8.32 -1.44 17.60
N ALA A 136 -9.30 -1.47 18.52
CA ALA A 136 -10.63 -2.03 18.24
C ALA A 136 -11.39 -1.18 17.20
N GLN A 137 -11.29 0.15 17.28
CA GLN A 137 -11.90 1.08 16.35
C GLN A 137 -11.27 0.97 14.97
N LEU A 138 -9.94 0.91 14.89
CA LEU A 138 -9.26 0.72 13.61
C LEU A 138 -9.61 -0.65 13.00
N ARG A 139 -9.70 -1.72 13.79
CA ARG A 139 -10.17 -3.04 13.32
C ARG A 139 -11.58 -2.96 12.74
N ALA A 140 -12.49 -2.22 13.38
CA ALA A 140 -13.83 -2.00 12.87
C ALA A 140 -13.83 -1.26 11.52
N CYS A 141 -12.97 -0.24 11.36
CA CYS A 141 -12.74 0.44 10.08
C CYS A 141 -12.28 -0.53 8.98
N MET A 142 -11.30 -1.38 9.28
CA MET A 142 -10.78 -2.37 8.33
C MET A 142 -11.88 -3.30 7.81
N ARG A 143 -12.71 -3.83 8.73
CA ARG A 143 -13.84 -4.71 8.39
C ARG A 143 -14.96 -3.99 7.64
N ALA A 144 -15.13 -2.69 7.86
CA ALA A 144 -16.13 -1.87 7.20
C ALA A 144 -15.74 -1.42 5.77
N VAL A 145 -14.50 -1.67 5.36
CA VAL A 145 -13.98 -1.40 4.00
C VAL A 145 -13.13 -2.60 3.53
N PRO A 146 -13.74 -3.79 3.37
CA PRO A 146 -13.03 -5.03 3.08
C PRO A 146 -12.34 -5.04 1.71
N GLU A 147 -12.77 -4.18 0.78
CA GLU A 147 -12.20 -4.04 -0.56
C GLU A 147 -10.84 -3.30 -0.58
N VAL A 148 -10.45 -2.67 0.53
CA VAL A 148 -9.17 -1.97 0.68
C VAL A 148 -8.24 -2.80 1.57
N GLU A 149 -6.97 -2.93 1.16
CA GLU A 149 -5.91 -3.44 2.04
C GLU A 149 -5.43 -2.35 3.00
N TRP A 150 -5.39 -2.64 4.29
CA TRP A 150 -4.96 -1.71 5.34
C TRP A 150 -3.55 -2.07 5.81
N ILE A 151 -2.61 -1.17 5.56
CA ILE A 151 -1.22 -1.30 5.93
C ILE A 151 -1.01 -0.60 7.27
N VAL A 152 -0.64 -1.36 8.30
CA VAL A 152 -0.28 -0.79 9.61
C VAL A 152 1.22 -0.56 9.62
N GLN A 153 1.64 0.68 9.87
CA GLN A 153 3.05 1.02 10.04
C GLN A 153 3.57 0.36 11.33
N ARG A 154 4.64 -0.43 11.20
CA ARG A 154 5.28 -1.16 12.29
C ARG A 154 6.61 -0.50 12.65
N ASN A 155 6.66 0.08 13.84
CA ASN A 155 7.86 0.55 14.53
C ASN A 155 7.63 0.45 16.05
N GLU A 156 8.57 0.96 16.85
CA GLU A 156 8.47 0.91 18.32
C GLU A 156 7.35 1.82 18.86
N GLU A 157 7.15 2.99 18.26
CA GLU A 157 6.10 3.93 18.67
C GLU A 157 4.69 3.36 18.42
N THR A 158 4.49 2.69 17.28
CA THR A 158 3.20 2.08 16.91
C THR A 158 3.01 0.68 17.50
N ARG A 159 3.96 0.18 18.29
CA ARG A 159 3.93 -1.16 18.91
C ARG A 159 2.64 -1.49 19.65
N PRO A 160 2.12 -0.63 20.52
CA PRO A 160 0.86 -0.92 21.21
C PRO A 160 -0.32 -1.14 20.25
N LEU A 161 -0.33 -0.47 19.09
CA LEU A 161 -1.38 -0.61 18.07
C LEU A 161 -1.25 -1.93 17.30
N TRP A 162 -0.07 -2.21 16.71
CA TRP A 162 0.07 -3.35 15.82
C TRP A 162 0.09 -4.69 16.58
N GLU A 163 0.57 -4.73 17.83
CA GLU A 163 0.45 -5.94 18.67
C GLU A 163 -1.02 -6.26 18.94
N ALA A 164 -1.81 -5.27 19.38
CA ALA A 164 -3.23 -5.44 19.66
C ALA A 164 -4.05 -5.83 18.42
N LEU A 165 -3.71 -5.29 17.24
CA LEU A 165 -4.35 -5.70 15.99
C LEU A 165 -3.98 -7.13 15.60
N SER A 166 -2.77 -7.59 15.90
CA SER A 166 -2.29 -8.93 15.53
C SER A 166 -2.96 -10.07 16.30
N GLU A 167 -3.52 -9.78 17.48
CA GLU A 167 -4.29 -10.75 18.29
C GLU A 167 -5.55 -11.24 17.55
N ASP A 168 -6.14 -10.39 16.70
CA ASP A 168 -7.30 -10.68 15.84
C ASP A 168 -7.19 -9.84 14.56
N ALA A 169 -6.25 -10.25 13.70
CA ALA A 169 -5.88 -9.52 12.49
C ALA A 169 -6.95 -9.71 11.39
N PRO A 170 -7.55 -8.64 10.85
CA PRO A 170 -8.44 -8.72 9.69
C PRO A 170 -7.71 -9.28 8.45
N ASP A 171 -8.43 -10.00 7.58
CA ASP A 171 -7.87 -10.60 6.36
C ASP A 171 -7.30 -9.57 5.36
N ASN A 172 -7.82 -8.35 5.40
CA ASN A 172 -7.35 -7.22 4.60
C ASN A 172 -6.28 -6.38 5.31
N MET A 173 -5.69 -6.86 6.40
CA MET A 173 -4.59 -6.20 7.10
C MET A 173 -3.23 -6.65 6.56
N SER A 174 -2.30 -5.72 6.41
CA SER A 174 -0.88 -5.94 6.14
C SER A 174 -0.02 -5.09 7.08
N MET A 175 1.26 -5.39 7.16
CA MET A 175 2.22 -4.66 7.99
C MET A 175 3.38 -4.13 7.17
N LEU A 176 3.76 -2.88 7.41
CA LEU A 176 4.97 -2.29 6.83
C LEU A 176 6.02 -2.07 7.93
N PHE A 177 7.17 -2.72 7.82
CA PHE A 177 8.32 -2.37 8.64
C PHE A 177 8.88 -1.03 8.19
N ASP A 178 8.72 0.01 9.01
CA ASP A 178 9.27 1.34 8.76
C ASP A 178 9.76 1.97 10.06
N ALA A 179 10.99 1.61 10.43
CA ALA A 179 11.65 2.20 11.60
C ALA A 179 12.06 3.66 11.38
N SER A 180 12.02 4.17 10.14
CA SER A 180 12.39 5.57 9.85
C SER A 180 11.24 6.55 10.06
N CYS A 181 10.00 6.07 10.12
CA CYS A 181 8.80 6.89 10.19
C CYS A 181 8.74 7.95 9.06
N GLY A 182 9.20 7.61 7.84
CA GLY A 182 9.29 8.53 6.70
C GLY A 182 10.51 9.46 6.66
N THR A 183 11.40 9.43 7.67
CA THR A 183 12.61 10.28 7.71
C THR A 183 13.71 9.86 6.73
N GLY A 184 13.59 8.66 6.13
CA GLY A 184 14.52 8.20 5.11
C GLY A 184 15.82 7.61 5.64
N VAL A 185 15.91 7.29 6.92
CA VAL A 185 17.06 6.58 7.50
C VAL A 185 16.94 5.07 7.23
N TYR A 186 17.98 4.48 6.63
CA TYR A 186 18.06 3.03 6.43
C TYR A 186 18.44 2.33 7.73
N ASN A 187 17.51 1.57 8.30
CA ASN A 187 17.62 1.05 9.67
C ASN A 187 17.68 -0.49 9.75
N PHE A 188 18.04 -1.16 8.67
CA PHE A 188 18.03 -2.63 8.60
C PHE A 188 19.37 -3.30 8.91
N GLY A 189 20.30 -2.62 9.59
CA GLY A 189 21.66 -3.06 9.94
C GLY A 189 21.99 -4.55 9.68
N ASP A 190 21.66 -5.42 10.64
CA ASP A 190 21.97 -6.86 10.66
C ASP A 190 21.06 -7.75 9.78
N GLY A 191 20.09 -7.14 9.08
CA GLY A 191 19.14 -7.83 8.23
C GLY A 191 17.72 -7.27 8.33
N LEU A 192 16.88 -7.65 7.37
CA LEU A 192 15.46 -7.29 7.40
C LEU A 192 14.73 -8.18 8.41
N PRO A 193 13.82 -7.61 9.23
CA PRO A 193 13.01 -8.40 10.16
C PRO A 193 12.18 -9.47 9.44
N ALA A 194 12.03 -10.63 10.08
CA ALA A 194 11.14 -11.68 9.58
C ALA A 194 9.67 -11.22 9.58
N PRO A 195 8.84 -11.69 8.62
CA PRO A 195 7.43 -11.33 8.54
C PRO A 195 6.64 -11.80 9.78
N HIS A 196 5.61 -11.04 10.17
CA HIS A 196 4.80 -11.36 11.34
C HIS A 196 3.77 -12.46 11.04
N GLY A 197 4.04 -13.70 11.48
CA GLY A 197 3.10 -14.81 11.36
C GLY A 197 2.57 -14.95 9.93
N THR A 198 1.25 -14.94 9.74
CA THR A 198 0.61 -15.01 8.41
C THR A 198 0.36 -13.65 7.75
N ILE A 199 0.57 -12.54 8.47
CA ILE A 199 0.25 -11.19 8.01
C ILE A 199 1.17 -10.80 6.85
N ALA A 200 0.57 -10.27 5.78
CA ALA A 200 1.33 -9.81 4.62
C ALA A 200 2.27 -8.67 5.01
N THR A 201 3.51 -8.72 4.52
CA THR A 201 4.60 -7.88 5.04
C THR A 201 5.30 -7.12 3.92
N GLY A 202 5.66 -5.87 4.20
CA GLY A 202 6.53 -5.06 3.35
C GLY A 202 7.57 -4.31 4.15
N TYR A 203 8.48 -3.65 3.44
CA TYR A 203 9.64 -2.98 4.03
C TYR A 203 9.81 -1.56 3.47
N ALA A 204 10.05 -0.61 4.35
CA ALA A 204 10.36 0.78 4.02
C ALA A 204 11.47 1.32 4.93
N GLY A 205 11.90 2.55 4.68
CA GLY A 205 12.91 3.24 5.48
C GLY A 205 14.25 3.32 4.77
N GLY A 206 14.55 4.51 4.23
CA GLY A 206 15.80 4.80 3.52
C GLY A 206 16.06 3.99 2.25
N ILE A 207 15.09 3.21 1.79
CA ILE A 207 15.19 2.48 0.53
C ILE A 207 15.16 3.48 -0.62
N GLY A 208 16.02 3.31 -1.62
CA GLY A 208 16.08 4.16 -2.79
C GLY A 208 17.06 3.65 -3.84
N PRO A 209 17.43 4.49 -4.83
CA PRO A 209 18.28 4.05 -5.92
C PRO A 209 19.59 3.42 -5.43
N HIS A 210 20.21 3.99 -4.39
CA HIS A 210 21.52 3.59 -3.90
C HIS A 210 21.55 2.19 -3.26
N ASN A 211 20.45 1.67 -2.71
CA ASN A 211 20.42 0.41 -1.97
C ASN A 211 19.31 -0.58 -2.40
N VAL A 212 18.38 -0.21 -3.29
CA VAL A 212 17.24 -1.08 -3.67
C VAL A 212 17.65 -2.50 -4.06
N ALA A 213 18.75 -2.65 -4.80
CA ALA A 213 19.27 -3.96 -5.21
C ALA A 213 19.70 -4.83 -4.01
N GLN A 214 20.39 -4.23 -3.03
CA GLN A 214 20.80 -4.91 -1.80
C GLN A 214 19.58 -5.24 -0.94
N THR A 215 18.65 -4.29 -0.79
CA THR A 215 17.41 -4.48 -0.03
C THR A 215 16.61 -5.66 -0.57
N LEU A 216 16.49 -5.83 -1.90
CA LEU A 216 15.81 -6.97 -2.50
C LEU A 216 16.46 -8.32 -2.15
N GLY A 217 17.80 -8.36 -2.06
CA GLY A 217 18.50 -9.55 -1.56
C GLY A 217 18.12 -9.87 -0.12
N GLY A 218 18.04 -8.84 0.73
CA GLY A 218 17.60 -8.99 2.12
C GLY A 218 16.13 -9.42 2.25
N VAL A 219 15.23 -8.90 1.39
CA VAL A 219 13.82 -9.32 1.33
C VAL A 219 13.71 -10.80 0.99
N ALA A 220 14.51 -11.29 0.04
CA ALA A 220 14.49 -12.71 -0.33
C ALA A 220 14.82 -13.61 0.85
N ALA A 221 15.86 -13.26 1.61
CA ALA A 221 16.28 -13.98 2.80
C ALA A 221 15.21 -13.93 3.91
N ALA A 222 14.65 -12.74 4.19
CA ALA A 222 13.69 -12.55 5.27
C ALA A 222 12.32 -13.21 5.00
N MET A 223 11.88 -13.23 3.74
CA MET A 223 10.53 -13.66 3.39
C MET A 223 10.39 -15.16 3.12
N GLY A 224 11.49 -15.89 2.89
CA GLY A 224 11.45 -17.34 2.68
C GLY A 224 10.48 -17.77 1.57
N GLY A 225 10.42 -16.99 0.48
CA GLY A 225 9.51 -17.25 -0.64
C GLY A 225 8.10 -16.66 -0.52
N ARG A 226 7.76 -15.96 0.56
CA ARG A 226 6.48 -15.24 0.69
C ARG A 226 6.46 -13.96 -0.14
N HIS A 227 5.26 -13.52 -0.53
CA HIS A 227 5.08 -12.24 -1.23
C HIS A 227 5.39 -11.08 -0.29
N ALA A 228 6.15 -10.10 -0.79
CA ALA A 228 6.42 -8.85 -0.11
C ALA A 228 6.17 -7.64 -1.02
N TRP A 229 6.30 -6.44 -0.46
CA TRP A 229 6.53 -5.22 -1.22
C TRP A 229 7.62 -4.40 -0.52
N ILE A 230 8.19 -3.45 -1.25
CA ILE A 230 9.03 -2.41 -0.67
C ILE A 230 8.45 -1.05 -0.99
N ASP A 231 8.65 -0.08 -0.12
CA ASP A 231 8.15 1.29 -0.27
C ASP A 231 9.27 2.32 -0.07
N MET A 232 9.23 3.37 -0.89
CA MET A 232 10.27 4.40 -0.99
C MET A 232 9.60 5.77 -1.07
N GLU A 233 10.05 6.71 -0.24
CA GLU A 233 9.49 8.07 -0.21
C GLU A 233 10.59 9.13 -0.35
N SER A 234 11.28 9.45 0.75
CA SER A 234 12.25 10.55 0.81
C SER A 234 13.43 10.41 -0.19
N SER A 235 13.84 9.19 -0.52
CA SER A 235 14.93 8.95 -1.49
C SER A 235 14.54 9.30 -2.94
N LEU A 236 13.24 9.39 -3.22
CA LEU A 236 12.69 9.72 -4.54
C LEU A 236 12.51 11.23 -4.72
N ARG A 237 12.78 12.04 -3.70
CA ARG A 237 12.61 13.49 -3.74
C ARG A 237 13.89 14.22 -4.09
N GLY A 238 13.79 15.20 -4.98
CA GLY A 238 14.90 16.05 -5.40
C GLY A 238 14.58 17.51 -5.22
N GLU A 239 15.50 18.37 -5.61
CA GLU A 239 15.30 19.81 -5.67
C GLU A 239 15.30 20.26 -7.13
N LEU A 240 14.30 21.02 -7.53
CA LEU A 240 14.23 21.69 -8.83
C LEU A 240 13.92 23.16 -8.59
N GLU A 241 14.85 24.04 -8.99
CA GLU A 241 14.73 25.50 -8.79
C GLU A 241 14.43 25.88 -7.32
N GLY A 242 15.11 25.24 -6.36
CA GLY A 242 14.89 25.50 -4.93
C GLY A 242 13.60 24.90 -4.35
N ARG A 243 12.86 24.10 -5.12
CA ARG A 243 11.62 23.45 -4.67
C ARG A 243 11.80 21.96 -4.52
N ASP A 244 11.26 21.39 -3.44
CA ASP A 244 11.18 19.95 -3.22
C ASP A 244 10.21 19.31 -4.21
N VAL A 245 10.69 18.41 -5.08
CA VAL A 245 9.92 17.78 -6.15
C VAL A 245 10.05 16.26 -6.15
N PHE A 246 9.00 15.57 -6.58
CA PHE A 246 9.02 14.12 -6.72
C PHE A 246 9.73 13.75 -8.03
N SER A 247 10.78 12.93 -7.95
CA SER A 247 11.65 12.65 -9.09
C SER A 247 11.27 11.35 -9.80
N ILE A 248 10.64 11.49 -10.96
CA ILE A 248 10.38 10.37 -11.88
C ILE A 248 11.69 9.67 -12.30
N ASP A 249 12.76 10.42 -12.53
CA ASP A 249 14.06 9.84 -12.89
C ASP A 249 14.60 8.92 -11.81
N ARG A 250 14.43 9.27 -10.53
CA ARG A 250 14.81 8.39 -9.41
C ARG A 250 13.92 7.15 -9.33
N CYS A 251 12.62 7.28 -9.60
CA CYS A 251 11.72 6.14 -9.70
C CYS A 251 12.17 5.17 -10.80
N VAL A 252 12.44 5.68 -12.01
CA VAL A 252 12.95 4.89 -13.14
C VAL A 252 14.30 4.26 -12.82
N LEU A 253 15.19 4.97 -12.11
CA LEU A 253 16.45 4.41 -11.66
C LEU A 253 16.26 3.26 -10.66
N CYS A 254 15.30 3.37 -9.74
CA CYS A 254 14.91 2.27 -8.86
C CYS A 254 14.40 1.06 -9.65
N ILE A 255 13.51 1.26 -10.63
CA ILE A 255 13.01 0.20 -11.52
C ILE A 255 14.18 -0.52 -12.21
N ARG A 256 15.08 0.24 -12.84
CA ARG A 256 16.25 -0.31 -13.56
C ARG A 256 17.17 -1.10 -12.63
N ARG A 257 17.40 -0.60 -11.40
CA ARG A 257 18.22 -1.29 -10.40
C ARG A 257 17.53 -2.51 -9.80
N ALA A 258 16.20 -2.51 -9.72
CA ALA A 258 15.40 -3.66 -9.29
C ALA A 258 15.21 -4.71 -10.41
N ALA A 259 15.37 -4.33 -11.68
CA ALA A 259 15.15 -5.19 -12.83
C ALA A 259 15.92 -6.52 -12.71
N GLY A 260 15.21 -7.62 -12.91
CA GLY A 260 15.77 -8.97 -12.83
C GLY A 260 16.12 -9.44 -11.41
N ARG A 261 15.87 -8.65 -10.36
CA ARG A 261 16.19 -9.00 -8.95
C ARG A 261 14.99 -9.47 -8.16
N PHE A 262 13.80 -9.50 -8.74
CA PHE A 262 12.57 -10.02 -8.13
C PHE A 262 11.70 -10.71 -9.18
N THR A 263 10.73 -11.50 -8.73
CA THR A 263 9.63 -11.99 -9.58
C THR A 263 8.36 -11.24 -9.20
N PHE A 264 7.68 -10.66 -10.19
CA PHE A 264 6.40 -10.01 -9.93
C PHE A 264 5.31 -11.06 -9.71
N ALA A 265 4.68 -11.03 -8.54
CA ALA A 265 3.68 -12.00 -8.12
C ALA A 265 2.26 -11.68 -8.60
N GLY A 266 2.10 -10.62 -9.41
CA GLY A 266 0.80 -10.12 -9.84
C GLY A 266 0.12 -9.24 -8.78
N ARG A 267 -0.98 -8.60 -9.17
CA ARG A 267 -1.81 -7.78 -8.27
C ARG A 267 -2.60 -8.70 -7.35
N ARG A 268 -2.56 -8.47 -6.04
CA ARG A 268 -3.54 -9.08 -5.14
C ARG A 268 -4.84 -8.30 -5.23
N SER A 269 -5.95 -8.99 -5.48
CA SER A 269 -7.27 -8.46 -5.15
C SER A 269 -7.48 -8.62 -3.65
N ALA A 270 -7.94 -7.57 -2.95
CA ALA A 270 -8.30 -7.66 -1.53
C ALA A 270 -9.34 -8.77 -1.27
N ALA A 271 -10.18 -9.08 -2.27
CA ALA A 271 -11.17 -10.15 -2.21
C ALA A 271 -10.58 -11.58 -2.28
N ALA A 272 -9.30 -11.75 -2.60
CA ALA A 272 -8.66 -13.06 -2.78
C ALA A 272 -7.99 -13.61 -1.50
N CYS A 273 -8.13 -12.95 -0.35
CA CYS A 273 -7.54 -13.40 0.92
C CYS A 273 -8.34 -14.48 1.67
N ALA A 274 -9.48 -14.95 1.16
CA ALA A 274 -10.15 -16.10 1.75
C ALA A 274 -9.26 -17.35 1.58
N PRO A 275 -8.83 -18.04 2.66
CA PRO A 275 -8.15 -19.32 2.51
C PRO A 275 -9.07 -20.30 1.79
N PRO A 276 -8.55 -21.27 1.00
CA PRO A 276 -9.38 -22.34 0.48
C PRO A 276 -9.99 -23.06 1.68
N CYS A 277 -11.31 -22.93 1.82
CA CYS A 277 -12.08 -23.64 2.83
C CYS A 277 -11.71 -25.12 2.70
N CYS A 278 -11.06 -25.66 3.73
CA CYS A 278 -10.79 -27.08 3.83
C CYS A 278 -12.11 -27.81 3.62
N GLY A 279 -12.19 -28.62 2.56
CA GLY A 279 -13.38 -29.40 2.24
C GLY A 279 -13.74 -30.30 3.42
N ALA A 280 -14.86 -29.97 4.06
CA ALA A 280 -15.63 -30.96 4.80
C ALA A 280 -16.73 -31.45 3.87
N ASP A 281 -16.48 -32.61 3.27
CA ASP A 281 -17.52 -33.44 2.68
C ASP A 281 -18.63 -33.70 3.71
N GLY A 282 -19.88 -33.45 3.34
CA GLY A 282 -21.00 -33.66 4.24
C GLY A 282 -22.36 -33.23 3.68
N GLY A 283 -22.83 -33.91 2.63
CA GLY A 283 -24.23 -34.34 2.54
C GLY A 283 -25.36 -33.32 2.32
N ALA A 284 -25.88 -33.36 1.08
CA ALA A 284 -27.31 -33.33 0.72
C ALA A 284 -28.15 -32.05 0.94
N GLY A 285 -28.76 -31.57 -0.16
CA GLY A 285 -29.98 -30.76 -0.11
C GLY A 285 -30.05 -29.73 -1.22
N GLY A 286 -30.74 -30.06 -2.31
CA GLY A 286 -30.82 -29.22 -3.51
C GLY A 286 -31.65 -27.95 -3.35
N ARG A 287 -31.35 -26.96 -4.20
CA ARG A 287 -32.28 -26.29 -5.14
C ARG A 287 -31.51 -25.17 -5.86
N ARG A 288 -31.39 -25.30 -7.18
CA ARG A 288 -30.90 -24.23 -8.07
C ARG A 288 -31.98 -23.16 -8.16
N LEU A 289 -31.61 -21.90 -7.91
CA LEU A 289 -32.38 -20.73 -8.29
C LEU A 289 -31.46 -19.81 -9.11
N LEU A 290 -31.72 -19.80 -10.42
CA LEU A 290 -31.27 -18.77 -11.36
C LEU A 290 -32.04 -17.48 -11.08
N PRO A 291 -31.43 -16.29 -11.15
CA PRO A 291 -32.16 -15.07 -11.47
C PRO A 291 -31.95 -14.70 -12.95
N LEU A 292 -33.10 -14.39 -13.55
CA LEU A 292 -33.33 -13.85 -14.88
C LEU A 292 -32.48 -12.61 -15.19
N LEU A 293 -31.99 -12.58 -16.43
CA LEU A 293 -31.66 -11.35 -17.16
C LEU A 293 -32.95 -10.55 -17.42
N ALA A 294 -32.94 -9.26 -17.10
CA ALA A 294 -33.91 -8.30 -17.62
C ALA A 294 -33.16 -7.16 -18.29
N SER A 295 -33.32 -7.06 -19.61
CA SER A 295 -32.92 -5.92 -20.42
C SER A 295 -33.86 -4.75 -20.20
N ALA A 296 -33.33 -3.53 -20.19
CA ALA A 296 -34.09 -2.35 -20.60
C ALA A 296 -33.15 -1.39 -21.32
N SER A 297 -33.44 -1.20 -22.60
CA SER A 297 -32.86 -0.20 -23.48
C SER A 297 -33.87 0.92 -23.73
N ALA A 298 -33.31 2.08 -24.10
CA ALA A 298 -33.89 3.21 -24.83
C ALA A 298 -34.50 4.36 -24.00
N GLY A 299 -34.04 5.57 -24.34
CA GLY A 299 -34.68 6.82 -23.94
C GLY A 299 -33.75 8.03 -23.95
N ALA A 300 -33.19 8.39 -25.11
CA ALA A 300 -32.53 9.68 -25.31
C ALA A 300 -33.58 10.80 -25.39
N VAL A 301 -33.34 11.92 -24.69
CA VAL A 301 -33.91 13.24 -25.05
C VAL A 301 -32.83 14.31 -24.88
N VAL A 302 -32.69 15.06 -25.97
CA VAL A 302 -31.84 16.23 -26.24
C VAL A 302 -32.38 17.46 -25.51
N GLY A 303 -31.50 18.37 -25.05
CA GLY A 303 -31.93 19.71 -24.62
C GLY A 303 -30.81 20.57 -24.05
N ALA A 304 -30.16 21.33 -24.93
CA ALA A 304 -29.10 22.30 -24.64
C ALA A 304 -29.56 23.48 -23.76
N LEU A 305 -28.63 24.09 -23.02
CA LEU A 305 -28.59 25.54 -22.79
C LEU A 305 -27.22 25.99 -22.25
N LEU A 306 -26.42 26.55 -23.16
CA LEU A 306 -25.35 27.49 -22.88
C LEU A 306 -25.97 28.84 -22.51
N ALA A 307 -25.45 29.49 -21.46
CA ALA A 307 -25.62 30.92 -21.25
C ALA A 307 -24.28 31.53 -20.78
N PRO A 308 -23.87 32.69 -21.34
CA PRO A 308 -22.59 33.33 -21.01
C PRO A 308 -22.70 34.24 -19.78
N ALA A 309 -21.59 34.40 -19.07
CA ALA A 309 -21.45 35.35 -17.96
C ALA A 309 -21.34 36.81 -18.45
N PRO A 310 -21.83 37.79 -17.67
CA PRO A 310 -21.77 39.20 -18.04
C PRO A 310 -20.46 39.88 -17.60
N LYS A 311 -20.06 40.84 -18.44
CA LYS A 311 -19.05 41.93 -18.37
C LYS A 311 -18.21 42.09 -17.10
#